data_AF-A0A920VPN3-F1
#
_entry.id   AF-A0A920VPN3-F1
#
_cell.length_a   1.000
_cell.length_b   1.000
_cell.length_c   1.000
_cell.angle_alpha   90.00
_cell.angle_beta   90.00
_cell.angle_gamma   90.00
#
_symmetry.space_group_name_H-M   'P 1'
#
loop_
_entity.id
_entity.type
_entity.pdbx_description
1 polymer ?
#
loop_
_entity_poly.entity_id
_entity_poly.type
_entity_poly.pdbx_seq_one_letter_code
_entity_poly.pdbx_strand_id
1 'polypeptide(L)' 'MEWVVKYVETVSTVPPSVDSSNPEIIEVGLNAYSGSQGRPMLNSIALERPEAIDMALKYDARAIIMASTK' A
#
# COMPACT_ATOMS: atom_id res chain seq x y z
N MET A 1 -2.87 -10.01 4.57
CA MET A 1 -2.27 -8.66 4.72
C MET A 1 -2.74 -7.98 6.00
N GLU A 2 -4.05 -7.94 6.28
CA GLU A 2 -4.63 -7.28 7.46
C GLU A 2 -3.89 -7.55 8.78
N TRP A 3 -3.68 -8.83 9.14
CA TRP A 3 -3.01 -9.19 10.40
C TRP A 3 -1.60 -8.59 10.51
N VAL A 4 -0.82 -8.66 9.42
CA VAL A 4 0.56 -8.15 9.40
C VAL A 4 0.57 -6.63 9.56
N VAL A 5 -0.28 -5.92 8.81
CA VAL A 5 -0.38 -4.46 8.89
C VAL A 5 -0.76 -4.01 10.30
N LYS A 6 -1.80 -4.61 10.89
CA LYS A 6 -2.22 -4.30 12.26
C LYS A 6 -1.10 -4.58 13.27
N TYR A 7 -0.40 -5.70 13.16
CA TYR A 7 0.69 -6.03 14.08
C TYR A 7 1.87 -5.05 13.94
N VAL A 8 2.34 -4.79 12.72
CA VAL A 8 3.44 -3.86 12.45
C VAL A 8 3.10 -2.46 12.95
N GLU A 9 1.85 -2.02 12.78
CA GLU A 9 1.38 -0.74 13.30
C GLU A 9 1.50 -0.63 14.84
N THR A 10 1.44 -1.74 15.58
CA THR A 10 1.60 -1.69 17.05
C THR A 10 3.06 -1.56 17.52
N VAL A 11 4.02 -1.93 16.67
CA VAL A 11 5.45 -2.01 17.05
C VAL A 11 6.34 -1.03 16.29
N SER A 12 5.86 -0.46 15.19
CA SER A 12 6.59 0.46 14.32
C SER A 12 6.22 1.92 14.59
N THR A 13 7.18 2.82 14.42
CA THR A 13 6.96 4.28 14.37
C THR A 13 6.97 4.82 12.93
N VAL A 14 7.14 3.94 11.94
CA VAL A 14 7.22 4.26 10.51
C VAL A 14 6.01 3.66 9.80
N PRO A 15 5.35 4.41 8.89
CA PRO A 15 4.18 3.92 8.17
C PRO A 15 4.55 2.74 7.24
N PRO A 16 3.65 1.77 7.05
CA PRO A 16 3.95 0.57 6.28
C PRO A 16 4.02 0.85 4.78
N SER A 17 4.90 0.11 4.10
CA SER A 17 4.84 -0.08 2.65
C SER A 17 4.17 -1.42 2.36
N VAL A 18 2.91 -1.38 1.91
CA VAL A 18 2.12 -2.58 1.60
C VAL A 18 2.55 -3.12 0.25
N ASP A 19 3.15 -4.31 0.25
CA ASP A 19 3.77 -4.93 -0.91
C ASP A 19 3.06 -6.22 -1.33
N SER A 20 2.55 -6.23 -2.57
CA SER A 20 2.00 -7.42 -3.20
C SER A 20 1.88 -7.26 -4.71
N SER A 21 2.00 -8.38 -5.43
CA SER A 21 1.62 -8.43 -6.84
C SER A 21 0.10 -8.50 -7.07
N ASN A 22 -0.71 -8.72 -6.03
CA ASN A 22 -2.18 -8.77 -6.12
C ASN A 22 -2.82 -7.47 -5.57
N PRO A 23 -3.59 -6.71 -6.37
CA PRO A 23 -4.24 -5.47 -5.93
C PRO A 23 -5.17 -5.64 -4.73
N GLU A 24 -5.93 -6.74 -4.67
CA GLU A 24 -6.86 -6.99 -3.56
C GLU A 24 -6.11 -7.15 -2.23
N ILE A 25 -4.93 -7.77 -2.25
CA ILE A 25 -4.09 -7.94 -1.07
C ILE A 25 -3.53 -6.58 -0.60
N ILE A 26 -3.17 -5.70 -1.54
CA ILE A 26 -2.76 -4.33 -1.23
C ILE A 26 -3.92 -3.58 -0.56
N GLU A 27 -5.12 -3.63 -1.14
CA GLU A 27 -6.28 -2.91 -0.62
C GLU A 27 -6.66 -3.37 0.78
N VAL A 28 -6.65 -4.68 1.04
CA VAL A 28 -6.85 -5.24 2.39
C VAL A 28 -5.82 -4.68 3.38
N GLY A 29 -4.56 -4.49 2.95
CA GLY A 29 -3.52 -3.90 3.78
C GLY A 29 -3.74 -2.42 4.07
N LEU A 30 -3.99 -1.62 3.03
CA LEU A 30 -4.23 -0.18 3.16
C LEU A 30 -5.49 0.11 3.99
N ASN A 31 -6.55 -0.68 3.82
CA ASN A 31 -7.79 -0.55 4.58
C ASN A 31 -7.64 -0.95 6.06
N ALA A 32 -6.71 -1.85 6.38
CA ALA A 32 -6.46 -2.28 7.75
C ALA A 32 -5.61 -1.28 8.55
N TYR A 33 -4.90 -0.39 7.87
CA TYR A 33 -3.98 0.58 8.47
C TYR A 33 -4.73 1.80 9.01
N SER A 34 -4.50 2.18 10.28
CA SER A 34 -5.24 3.29 10.89
C SER A 34 -4.68 4.68 10.54
N GLY A 35 -3.47 4.76 9.99
CA GLY A 35 -2.80 6.03 9.66
C GLY A 35 -2.00 6.63 10.82
N SER A 36 -1.82 5.90 11.93
CA SER A 36 -1.23 6.44 13.16
C SER A 36 0.24 6.88 13.03
N GLN A 37 0.99 6.32 12.05
CA GLN A 37 2.38 6.72 11.77
C GLN A 37 2.52 7.62 10.53
N GLY A 38 1.41 8.12 9.97
CA GLY A 38 1.41 8.95 8.77
C GLY A 38 1.03 8.20 7.50
N ARG A 39 1.40 8.73 6.33
CA ARG A 39 0.92 8.24 5.03
C ARG A 39 1.54 6.87 4.69
N PRO A 40 0.73 5.83 4.40
CA PRO A 40 1.25 4.53 3.98
C PRO A 40 1.85 4.61 2.57
N MET A 41 2.53 3.55 2.16
CA MET A 41 3.01 3.38 0.79
C MET A 41 2.41 2.14 0.13
N LEU A 42 2.00 2.29 -1.13
CA LEU A 42 1.56 1.21 -2.01
C LEU A 42 2.75 0.74 -2.86
N ASN A 43 3.04 -0.55 -2.85
CA ASN A 43 4.03 -1.19 -3.73
C ASN A 43 3.35 -2.25 -4.61
N SER A 44 3.15 -2.02 -5.91
CA SER A 44 3.51 -0.85 -6.73
C SER A 44 2.40 -0.46 -7.72
N ILE A 45 2.56 0.71 -8.33
CA ILE A 45 1.87 1.13 -9.55
C ILE A 45 2.73 0.73 -10.75
N ALA A 46 2.11 0.18 -11.79
CA ALA A 46 2.76 -0.16 -13.04
C ALA A 46 1.85 0.17 -14.23
N LEU A 47 2.41 0.24 -15.45
CA LEU A 47 1.66 0.61 -16.66
C LEU A 47 0.49 -0.34 -16.93
N GLU A 48 0.67 -1.62 -16.63
CA GLU A 48 -0.32 -2.68 -16.78
C GLU A 48 -1.43 -2.67 -15.70
N ARG A 49 -1.32 -1.81 -14.69
CA ARG A 49 -2.25 -1.70 -13.55
C ARG A 49 -2.57 -0.24 -13.18
N PRO A 50 -3.15 0.54 -14.11
CA PRO A 50 -3.47 1.95 -13.87
C PRO A 50 -4.46 2.15 -12.71
N GLU A 51 -5.29 1.16 -12.39
CA GLU A 51 -6.24 1.19 -11.26
C GLU A 51 -5.56 1.37 -9.89
N ALA A 52 -4.26 1.05 -9.78
CA ALA A 52 -3.49 1.29 -8.56
C ALA A 52 -3.30 2.80 -8.27
N ILE A 53 -3.49 3.68 -9.27
CA ILE A 53 -3.50 5.14 -9.09
C ILE A 53 -4.71 5.58 -8.26
N ASP A 54 -5.90 5.07 -8.59
CA ASP A 54 -7.12 5.38 -7.84
C ASP A 54 -7.02 4.87 -6.40
N MET A 55 -6.39 3.72 -6.20
CA MET A 55 -6.11 3.18 -4.88
C MET A 55 -5.17 4.09 -4.08
N ALA A 56 -4.08 4.57 -4.70
CA ALA A 56 -3.16 5.50 -4.03
C ALA A 56 -3.86 6.81 -3.61
N LEU A 57 -4.76 7.33 -4.46
CA LEU A 57 -5.58 8.51 -4.15
C LEU A 57 -6.57 8.23 -3.02
N LYS A 58 -7.30 7.11 -3.08
CA LYS A 58 -8.31 6.71 -2.09
C LYS A 58 -7.75 6.62 -0.66
N TYR A 59 -6.54 6.09 -0.53
CA TYR A 59 -5.90 5.85 0.77
C TYR A 59 -4.85 6.91 1.15
N ASP A 60 -4.76 8.02 0.40
CA ASP A 60 -3.70 9.05 0.53
C ASP A 60 -2.28 8.44 0.64
N ALA A 61 -2.03 7.39 -0.13
CA ALA A 61 -0.78 6.62 -0.07
C ALA A 61 0.30 7.25 -0.95
N ARG A 62 1.55 7.15 -0.51
CA ARG A 62 2.72 7.23 -1.41
C ARG A 62 2.74 5.99 -2.30
N ALA A 63 3.46 6.04 -3.42
CA ALA A 63 3.55 4.89 -4.32
C ALA A 63 4.97 4.64 -4.80
N ILE A 64 5.33 3.37 -4.92
CA ILE A 64 6.45 2.92 -5.76
C ILE A 64 5.91 2.76 -7.18
N ILE A 65 6.55 3.41 -8.14
CA ILE A 65 6.19 3.34 -9.55
C ILE A 65 7.22 2.46 -10.25
N MET A 66 6.77 1.35 -10.83
CA MET A 66 7.59 0.51 -11.69
C MET A 66 7.64 1.11 -13.09
N ALA A 67 8.81 1.58 -13.50
CA ALA A 67 9.11 2.06 -14.86
C ALA A 67 9.73 0.95 -15.72
N SER A 68 9.21 -0.27 -15.60
CA SER A 68 9.62 -1.42 -16.40
C SER A 68 8.51 -1.80 -17.37
N THR A 69 8.88 -2.25 -18.57
CA THR A 69 7.97 -2.91 -19.50
C THR A 69 8.10 -4.42 -19.32
N LYS A 70 6.99 -5.16 -19.43
CA LYS A 70 7.02 -6.63 -19.58
C LYS A 70 7.75 -7.05 -20.86
#